data_AF-A0A497JJL5-F1
#
_entry.id   AF-A0A497JJL5-F1
#
_cell.length_a   1.000
_cell.length_b   1.000
_cell.length_c   1.000
_cell.angle_alpha   90.00
_cell.angle_beta   90.00
_cell.angle_gamma   90.00
#
_symmetry.space_group_name_H-M   'P 1'
#
loop_
_entity.id
_entity.type
_entity.pdbx_description
1 polymer ?
#
loop_
_entity_poly.entity_id
_entity_poly.type
_entity_poly.pdbx_seq_one_letter_code
_entity_poly.pdbx_strand_id
1 'polypeptide(L)'
;MELLRRRSPSRLVIDPVTAVLSSSSSDEARAILRTSLFKLTKEPGITTYLIAELPYGQEMIGFGFEEFLADVLIKLRVESKRGLTKRKLIVFKAREVPLPIHEFEYVIGRD
;
A
#
# COMPACT_ATOMS: atom_id res chain seq x y z
N MET A 1 -3.74 -2.63 19.77
CA MET A 1 -2.52 -3.21 20.38
C MET A 1 -2.79 -4.59 20.96
N GLU A 2 -3.74 -4.71 21.90
CA GLU A 2 -4.12 -5.96 22.57
C GLU A 2 -4.41 -7.12 21.59
N LEU A 3 -5.17 -6.84 20.52
CA LEU A 3 -5.55 -7.85 19.54
C LEU A 3 -4.34 -8.45 18.80
N LEU A 4 -3.39 -7.61 18.40
CA LEU A 4 -2.15 -8.06 17.73
C LEU A 4 -1.30 -8.91 18.67
N ARG A 5 -1.19 -8.51 19.95
CA ARG A 5 -0.47 -9.28 20.98
C ARG A 5 -1.15 -10.60 21.31
N ARG A 6 -2.49 -10.64 21.36
CA ARG A 6 -3.26 -11.84 21.70
C ARG A 6 -3.31 -12.86 20.58
N ARG A 7 -3.35 -12.39 19.33
CA ARG A 7 -3.51 -13.25 18.14
C ARG A 7 -2.20 -13.60 17.46
N SER A 8 -1.13 -12.83 17.69
CA SER A 8 0.19 -12.99 17.07
C SER A 8 0.11 -13.35 15.58
N PRO A 9 -0.60 -12.55 14.76
CA PRO A 9 -0.85 -12.91 13.37
C PRO A 9 0.44 -12.80 12.55
N SER A 10 0.64 -13.70 11.58
CA SER A 10 1.76 -13.57 10.64
C SER A 10 1.54 -12.46 9.60
N ARG A 11 0.28 -12.03 9.40
CA ARG A 11 -0.09 -11.01 8.40
C ARG A 11 -1.13 -10.02 8.92
N LEU A 12 -1.00 -8.76 8.55
CA LEU A 12 -1.95 -7.69 8.81
C LEU A 12 -2.32 -7.00 7.48
N VAL A 13 -3.60 -6.74 7.26
CA VAL A 13 -4.09 -5.96 6.12
C VAL A 13 -4.92 -4.80 6.65
N ILE A 14 -4.63 -3.58 6.20
CA ILE A 14 -5.40 -2.37 6.50
C ILE A 14 -5.93 -1.82 5.18
N ASP A 15 -7.25 -1.81 5.03
CA ASP A 15 -7.92 -1.47 3.77
C ASP A 15 -9.20 -0.63 4.00
N PRO A 16 -9.25 0.65 3.57
CA PRO A 16 -8.14 1.45 3.11
C PRO A 16 -7.45 2.17 4.29
N VAL A 17 -6.12 2.26 4.26
CA VAL A 17 -5.34 3.04 5.22
C VAL A 17 -5.66 4.54 5.12
N THR A 18 -6.10 5.02 3.96
CA THR A 18 -6.49 6.42 3.74
C THR A 18 -7.67 6.84 4.60
N ALA A 19 -8.62 5.94 4.87
CA ALA A 19 -9.74 6.24 5.77
C ALA A 19 -9.27 6.55 7.20
N VAL A 20 -8.27 5.79 7.69
CA VAL A 20 -7.69 5.97 9.04
C VAL A 20 -6.91 7.29 9.16
N LEU A 21 -6.30 7.73 8.06
CA LEU A 21 -5.45 8.92 8.03
C LEU A 21 -6.19 10.18 7.55
N SER A 22 -7.47 10.06 7.16
CA SER A 22 -8.22 11.12 6.48
C SER A 22 -8.36 12.43 7.27
N SER A 23 -8.35 12.36 8.61
CA SER A 23 -8.45 13.54 9.49
C SER A 23 -7.09 14.07 9.97
N SER A 24 -5.99 13.45 9.56
CA SER A 24 -4.64 13.84 9.96
C SER A 24 -4.01 14.76 8.93
N SER A 25 -3.18 15.69 9.40
CA SER A 25 -2.22 16.37 8.53
C SER A 25 -1.21 15.39 7.95
N SER A 26 -0.51 15.78 6.88
CA SER A 26 0.51 14.94 6.24
C SER A 26 1.61 14.49 7.23
N ASP A 27 2.10 15.41 8.07
CA ASP A 27 3.13 15.10 9.07
C ASP A 27 2.63 14.17 10.17
N GLU A 28 1.38 14.36 10.65
CA GLU A 28 0.76 13.47 11.63
C GLU A 28 0.57 12.07 11.06
N ALA A 29 0.05 11.96 9.84
CA ALA A 29 -0.16 10.69 9.18
C ALA A 29 1.17 9.95 8.98
N ARG A 30 2.24 10.67 8.61
CA ARG A 30 3.60 10.14 8.54
C ARG A 30 4.10 9.65 9.89
N ALA A 31 3.89 10.43 10.95
CA ALA A 31 4.29 10.06 12.30
C ALA A 31 3.54 8.81 12.80
N ILE A 32 2.24 8.71 12.53
CA ILE A 32 1.41 7.54 12.86
C ILE A 32 1.93 6.29 12.13
N LEU A 33 2.12 6.36 10.81
CA LEU A 33 2.62 5.22 10.04
C LEU A 33 4.02 4.79 10.50
N ARG A 34 4.93 5.74 10.71
CA ARG A 34 6.32 5.44 11.11
C ARG A 34 6.42 4.90 12.54
N THR A 35 5.67 5.47 13.48
CA THR A 35 5.85 5.20 14.91
C THR A 35 4.97 4.06 15.38
N SER A 36 3.70 4.07 14.98
CA SER A 36 2.74 3.06 15.43
C SER A 36 2.88 1.80 14.60
N LEU A 37 2.84 1.93 13.28
CA LEU A 37 2.75 0.77 12.39
C LEU A 37 4.06 -0.02 12.36
N PHE A 38 5.21 0.66 12.23
CA PHE A 38 6.51 -0.01 12.21
C PHE A 38 6.79 -0.82 13.50
N LYS A 39 6.56 -0.23 14.67
CA LYS A 39 6.74 -0.93 15.96
C LYS A 39 5.76 -2.09 16.13
N LEU A 40 4.55 -1.92 15.63
CA LEU A 40 3.51 -2.95 15.77
C LEU A 40 3.67 -4.15 14.86
N THR A 41 4.38 -3.98 13.75
CA THR A 41 4.39 -4.99 12.71
C THR A 41 5.80 -5.47 12.38
N LYS A 42 6.79 -4.58 12.16
CA LYS A 42 8.16 -5.01 11.85
C LYS A 42 8.83 -5.70 13.02
N GLU A 43 8.79 -5.12 14.22
CA GLU A 43 9.45 -5.69 15.40
C GLU A 43 8.96 -7.12 15.71
N PRO A 44 7.64 -7.41 15.71
CA PRO A 44 7.14 -8.78 15.88
C PRO A 44 7.17 -9.65 14.61
N GLY A 45 7.71 -9.18 13.48
CA GLY A 45 7.85 -9.97 12.25
C GLY A 45 6.55 -10.19 11.46
N ILE A 46 5.57 -9.30 11.58
CA ILE A 46 4.26 -9.37 10.91
C ILE A 46 4.35 -8.72 9.53
N THR A 47 4.08 -9.49 8.47
CA THR A 47 3.98 -8.93 7.10
C THR A 47 2.71 -8.07 6.98
N THR A 48 2.87 -6.80 6.64
CA THR A 48 1.75 -5.85 6.65
C THR A 48 1.49 -5.28 5.27
N TYR A 49 0.23 -5.32 4.85
CA TYR A 49 -0.29 -4.70 3.64
C TYR A 49 -1.11 -3.47 4.02
N LEU A 50 -0.75 -2.33 3.44
CA LEU A 50 -1.51 -1.09 3.54
C LEU A 50 -2.10 -0.79 2.16
N ILE A 51 -3.42 -0.74 2.07
CA ILE A 51 -4.13 -0.42 0.83
C ILE A 51 -4.53 1.04 0.89
N ALA A 52 -4.05 1.85 -0.06
CA ALA A 52 -4.36 3.27 -0.13
C ALA A 52 -5.21 3.54 -1.35
N GLU A 53 -6.29 4.31 -1.17
CA GLU A 53 -7.09 4.80 -2.29
C GLU A 53 -6.39 5.99 -2.95
N LEU A 54 -6.35 5.96 -4.28
CA LEU A 54 -5.84 7.04 -5.11
C LEU A 54 -7.02 7.85 -5.67
N PRO A 55 -7.09 9.17 -5.42
CA PRO A 55 -8.05 10.01 -6.11
C PRO A 55 -7.89 9.87 -7.63
N TYR A 56 -9.00 9.77 -8.35
CA TYR A 56 -8.98 9.59 -9.80
C TYR A 56 -8.22 10.73 -10.49
N GLY A 57 -7.27 10.38 -11.38
CA GLY A 57 -6.45 11.35 -12.11
C GLY A 57 -5.24 11.91 -11.33
N GLN A 58 -5.00 11.48 -10.09
CA GLN A 58 -3.79 11.84 -9.36
C GLN A 58 -2.70 10.77 -9.52
N GLU A 59 -1.45 11.23 -9.62
CA GLU A 59 -0.29 10.33 -9.68
C GLU A 59 0.26 9.98 -8.30
N MET A 60 0.02 10.84 -7.30
CA MET A 60 0.55 10.77 -5.95
C MET A 60 -0.33 9.89 -5.05
N ILE A 61 0.30 9.00 -4.27
CA ILE A 61 -0.40 8.19 -3.26
C ILE A 61 -0.71 8.99 -2.02
N GLY A 62 -2.00 9.12 -1.66
CA GLY A 62 -2.43 9.79 -0.43
C GLY A 62 -1.80 11.17 -0.30
N PHE A 63 -0.88 11.32 0.65
CA PHE A 63 -0.15 12.56 0.94
C PHE A 63 1.26 12.63 0.31
N GLY A 64 1.70 11.59 -0.40
CA GLY A 64 2.98 11.50 -1.10
C GLY A 64 4.16 11.05 -0.23
N PHE A 65 3.99 10.84 1.07
CA PHE A 65 5.06 10.35 1.96
C PHE A 65 5.02 8.83 2.17
N GLU A 66 3.88 8.20 1.90
CA GLU A 66 3.62 6.78 2.13
C GLU A 66 4.61 5.90 1.32
N GLU A 67 4.95 6.35 0.12
CA GLU A 67 5.90 5.73 -0.82
C GLU A 67 7.32 5.59 -0.23
N PHE A 68 7.70 6.47 0.68
CA PHE A 68 9.02 6.46 1.32
C PHE A 68 9.08 5.51 2.51
N LEU A 69 7.95 5.27 3.17
CA LEU A 69 7.87 4.41 4.36
C LEU A 69 7.80 2.93 4.00
N ALA A 70 7.10 2.58 2.91
CA ALA A 70 6.94 1.18 2.51
C ALA A 70 8.23 0.55 1.97
N ASP A 71 8.44 -0.73 2.30
CA ASP A 71 9.54 -1.53 1.72
C ASP A 71 9.21 -1.97 0.29
N VAL A 72 7.94 -2.30 0.04
CA VAL A 72 7.42 -2.67 -1.28
C VAL A 72 6.27 -1.73 -1.64
N LEU A 73 6.26 -1.24 -2.88
CA LEU A 73 5.21 -0.38 -3.42
C LEU A 73 4.62 -0.99 -4.69
N ILE A 74 3.31 -1.26 -4.64
CA ILE A 74 2.54 -1.83 -5.74
C ILE A 74 1.43 -0.82 -6.10
N LYS A 75 1.38 -0.42 -7.36
CA LYS A 75 0.33 0.46 -7.89
C LYS A 75 -0.58 -0.34 -8.80
N LEU A 76 -1.87 -0.22 -8.57
CA LEU A 76 -2.90 -0.74 -9.46
C LEU A 76 -3.42 0.42 -10.31
N ARG A 77 -3.44 0.24 -11.63
CA ARG A 77 -3.96 1.22 -12.60
C ARG A 77 -4.99 0.57 -13.50
N VAL A 78 -6.00 1.35 -13.87
CA VAL A 78 -6.95 1.02 -14.93
C VAL A 78 -6.68 1.96 -16.09
N GLU A 79 -6.45 1.39 -17.28
CA GLU A 79 -6.24 2.15 -18.50
C GLU A 79 -7.32 1.82 -19.51
N SER A 80 -8.00 2.85 -20.00
CA SER A 80 -9.02 2.72 -21.04
C SER A 80 -8.52 3.36 -22.33
N LYS A 81 -8.29 2.55 -23.37
CA LYS A 81 -7.84 3.03 -24.69
C LYS A 81 -8.68 2.39 -25.78
N ARG A 82 -9.27 3.22 -26.65
CA ARG A 82 -10.10 2.78 -27.79
C ARG A 82 -11.25 1.82 -27.38
N GLY A 83 -11.89 2.09 -26.24
CA GLY A 83 -12.99 1.26 -25.72
C GLY A 83 -12.56 -0.01 -25.00
N LEU A 84 -11.26 -0.35 -24.95
CA LEU A 84 -10.73 -1.47 -24.19
C LEU A 84 -10.22 -0.99 -22.83
N THR A 85 -10.71 -1.61 -21.76
CA THR A 85 -10.25 -1.35 -20.39
C THR A 85 -9.30 -2.45 -19.95
N LYS A 86 -8.08 -2.08 -19.60
CA LYS A 86 -7.04 -2.98 -19.09
C LYS A 86 -6.73 -2.64 -17.64
N ARG A 87 -6.43 -3.65 -16.82
CA ARG A 87 -5.89 -3.46 -15.47
C ARG A 87 -4.41 -3.80 -15.47
N LYS A 88 -3.63 -2.95 -14.82
CA LYS A 88 -2.17 -3.05 -14.76
C LYS A 88 -1.72 -2.99 -13.31
N LEU A 89 -0.79 -3.87 -12.95
CA LEU A 89 -0.10 -3.89 -11.67
C LEU A 89 1.34 -3.48 -11.94
N ILE A 90 1.82 -2.45 -11.22
CA ILE A 90 3.17 -1.94 -11.36
C ILE A 90 3.87 -2.07 -10.01
N VAL A 91 5.01 -2.76 -9.97
CA VAL A 91 5.88 -2.76 -8.78
C VAL A 91 6.84 -1.59 -8.91
N PHE A 92 6.55 -0.49 -8.22
CA PHE A 92 7.37 0.72 -8.25
C PHE A 92 8.66 0.57 -7.45
N LYS A 93 8.61 -0.24 -6.38
CA LYS A 93 9.70 -0.39 -5.43
C LYS A 93 9.60 -1.74 -4.75
N ALA A 94 10.74 -2.39 -4.58
CA ALA A 94 10.92 -3.50 -3.66
C ALA A 94 12.33 -3.39 -3.08
N ARG A 95 12.45 -2.93 -1.83
CA ARG A 95 13.76 -2.87 -1.15
C ARG A 95 14.34 -4.26 -1.06
N GLU A 96 15.67 -4.35 -1.23
CA GLU A 96 16.45 -5.60 -1.11
C GLU A 96 16.16 -6.66 -2.19
N VAL A 97 15.25 -6.38 -3.14
CA VAL A 97 14.99 -7.23 -4.30
C VAL A 97 15.36 -6.44 -5.55
N PRO A 98 16.32 -6.91 -6.37
CA PRO A 98 16.66 -6.26 -7.64
C PRO A 98 15.57 -6.58 -8.67
N LEU A 99 14.42 -5.94 -8.52
CA LEU A 99 13.32 -6.04 -9.45
C LEU A 99 13.37 -4.84 -10.40
N PRO A 100 13.53 -5.03 -11.72
CA PRO A 100 13.28 -3.95 -12.67
C PRO A 100 11.82 -3.48 -12.54
N ILE A 101 11.57 -2.19 -12.78
CA ILE A 101 10.20 -1.67 -12.83
C ILE A 101 9.47 -2.45 -13.94
N HIS A 102 8.48 -3.24 -13.53
CA HIS A 102 7.70 -4.08 -14.42
C HIS A 102 6.22 -3.79 -14.25
N GLU A 103 5.53 -3.77 -15.38
CA GLU A 103 4.11 -3.59 -15.50
C GLU A 103 3.49 -4.91 -15.97
N PHE A 104 2.52 -5.39 -15.22
CA PHE A 104 1.85 -6.66 -15.47
C PHE A 104 0.37 -6.38 -15.76
N GLU A 105 -0.14 -6.84 -16.91
CA GLU A 105 -1.58 -6.85 -17.15
C GLU A 105 -2.22 -7.97 -16.32
N TYR A 106 -3.37 -7.69 -15.69
CA TYR A 106 -4.11 -8.67 -14.92
C TYR A 106 -5.63 -8.57 -15.17
N VAL A 107 -6.33 -9.67 -14.90
CA VAL A 107 -7.78 -9.76 -15.00
C VAL A 107 -8.32 -10.19 -13.64
N ILE A 108 -9.49 -9.68 -13.25
CA ILE A 108 -10.22 -10.12 -12.07
C ILE A 108 -11.40 -10.95 -12.57
N GLY A 109 -11.32 -12.27 -12.37
CA GLY A 109 -12.28 -13.24 -12.90
C GLY A 109 -11.74 -14.66 -12.73
N ARG A 110 -12.49 -15.66 -13.21
CA ARG A 110 -11.94 -17.01 -13.40
C ARG A 110 -11.34 -17.08 -14.79
N ASP A 111 -10.20 -17.76 -14.89
CA ASP A 111 -9.66 -18.25 -16.16
C ASP A 111 -10.69 -19.15 -16.87
#